data_AF-A0A232LM21-F1
#
_entry.id   AF-A0A232LM21-F1
#
_cell.length_a   1.000
_cell.length_b   1.000
_cell.length_c   1.000
_cell.angle_alpha   90.00
_cell.angle_beta   90.00
_cell.angle_gamma   90.00
#
_symmetry.space_group_name_H-M   'P 1'
#
loop_
_entity.id
_entity.type
_entity.pdbx_description
1 polymer ?
#
loop_
_entity_poly.entity_id
_entity_poly.type
_entity_poly.pdbx_seq_one_letter_code
_entity_poly.pdbx_strand_id
1 'polypeptide(L)'
;MSRASKVTLSATALVTTGIIYLVHWAQEAERVAMHAGVERDMEKQRIKQERQADFELQKRLEQEYRKIQHVSDSDIGIHGRSRGQET
;
A
#
# COMPACT_ATOMS: atom_id res chain seq x y z
N MET A 1 -12.77 48.50 30.32
CA MET A 1 -12.69 47.03 30.15
C MET A 1 -12.23 46.38 31.45
N SER A 2 -13.04 45.47 32.01
CA SER A 2 -12.70 44.69 33.22
C SER A 2 -11.42 43.87 33.01
N ARG A 3 -10.65 43.64 34.08
CA ARG A 3 -9.43 42.80 34.07
C ARG A 3 -9.75 41.37 33.60
N ALA A 4 -10.91 40.85 33.99
CA ALA A 4 -11.37 39.53 33.57
C ALA A 4 -11.53 39.43 32.05
N SER A 5 -12.18 40.42 31.42
CA SER A 5 -12.39 40.44 29.97
C SER A 5 -11.08 40.50 29.18
N LYS A 6 -10.07 41.24 29.68
CA LYS A 6 -8.74 41.30 29.05
C LYS A 6 -8.01 39.95 29.13
N VAL A 7 -8.09 39.28 30.28
CA VAL A 7 -7.50 37.94 30.46
C VAL A 7 -8.13 36.96 29.50
N THR A 8 -9.46 36.88 29.43
CA THR A 8 -10.17 36.00 28.50
C THR A 8 -9.77 36.27 27.05
N LEU A 9 -9.74 37.54 26.64
CA LEU A 9 -9.37 37.90 25.26
C LEU A 9 -7.93 37.47 24.94
N SER A 10 -6.98 37.71 25.84
CA SER A 10 -5.59 37.31 25.65
C SER A 10 -5.43 35.78 25.64
N ALA A 11 -6.14 35.06 26.50
CA ALA A 11 -6.09 33.61 26.57
C ALA A 11 -6.62 32.98 25.27
N THR A 12 -7.77 33.43 24.78
CA THR A 12 -8.33 32.92 23.53
C THR A 12 -7.42 33.23 22.35
N ALA A 13 -6.85 34.44 22.28
CA ALA A 13 -5.91 34.80 21.22
C ALA A 13 -4.67 33.88 21.23
N LEU A 14 -4.09 33.63 22.40
CA LEU A 14 -2.93 32.74 22.55
C LEU A 14 -3.26 31.30 22.15
N VAL A 15 -4.42 30.78 22.56
CA VAL A 15 -4.87 29.44 22.18
C VAL A 15 -5.03 29.33 20.66
N THR A 16 -5.68 30.30 20.03
CA THR A 16 -5.86 30.31 18.57
C THR A 16 -4.52 30.34 17.84
N THR A 17 -3.61 31.23 18.23
CA THR A 17 -2.26 31.28 17.63
C THR A 17 -1.50 29.97 17.86
N GLY A 18 -1.62 29.38 19.04
CA GLY A 18 -1.01 28.08 19.36
C GLY A 18 -1.49 26.96 18.45
N ILE A 19 -2.80 26.87 18.21
CA ILE A 19 -3.37 25.85 17.30
C ILE A 19 -2.84 26.04 15.88
N ILE A 20 -2.83 27.29 15.36
CA ILE A 20 -2.32 27.57 14.02
C ILE A 20 -0.86 27.13 13.89
N TYR A 21 -0.03 27.45 14.89
CA TYR A 21 1.37 27.04 14.93
C TYR A 21 1.53 25.51 14.93
N LEU A 22 0.78 24.80 15.78
CA LEU A 22 0.84 23.34 15.85
C LEU A 22 0.41 22.67 14.55
N VAL A 23 -0.61 23.19 13.87
CA VAL A 23 -1.05 22.67 12.56
C VAL A 23 0.03 22.88 11.51
N HIS A 24 0.67 24.05 11.44
CA HIS A 24 1.76 24.27 10.48
C HIS A 24 2.94 23.33 10.73
N TRP A 25 3.29 23.09 12.00
CA TRP A 25 4.32 22.14 12.36
C TRP A 25 3.96 20.70 11.95
N ALA A 26 2.72 20.27 12.20
CA ALA A 26 2.23 18.95 11.82
C ALA A 26 2.17 18.77 10.29
N GLN A 27 1.72 19.79 9.55
CA GLN A 27 1.66 19.78 8.08
C GLN A 27 3.06 19.60 7.46
N GLU A 28 4.09 20.25 8.01
CA GLU A 28 5.46 20.10 7.51
C GLU A 28 5.99 18.68 7.78
N ALA A 29 5.71 18.12 8.96
CA ALA A 29 6.09 16.74 9.29
C ALA A 29 5.41 15.72 8.36
N GLU A 30 4.12 15.91 8.06
CA GLU A 30 3.37 15.08 7.11
C GLU A 30 3.90 15.21 5.67
N ARG A 31 4.31 16.42 5.26
CA ARG A 31 4.88 16.65 3.93
C ARG A 31 6.17 15.84 3.71
N VAL A 32 7.05 15.80 4.72
CA VAL A 32 8.27 14.99 4.66
C VAL A 32 7.94 13.50 4.58
N ALA A 33 6.93 13.04 5.34
CA ALA A 33 6.48 11.65 5.29
C ALA A 33 5.89 11.28 3.91
N MET A 34 5.19 12.21 3.24
CA MET A 34 4.66 11.98 1.89
C MET A 34 5.77 11.77 0.85
N HIS A 35 6.87 12.51 0.91
CA HIS A 35 8.01 12.29 0.01
C HIS A 35 8.57 10.87 0.15
N ALA A 36 8.73 10.40 1.38
CA ALA A 36 9.19 9.04 1.67
C ALA A 36 8.15 7.96 1.27
N GLY A 37 6.87 8.31 1.19
CA GLY A 37 5.82 7.44 0.65
C GLY A 37 5.91 7.30 -0.87
N VAL A 38 6.08 8.43 -1.57
CA VAL A 38 6.19 8.46 -3.05
C VAL A 38 7.40 7.68 -3.54
N GLU A 39 8.56 7.83 -2.89
CA GLU A 39 9.77 7.07 -3.26
C GLU A 39 9.55 5.55 -3.15
N ARG A 40 8.93 5.09 -2.04
CA ARG A 40 8.59 3.67 -1.85
C ARG A 40 7.61 3.15 -2.90
N ASP A 41 6.66 3.98 -3.32
CA ASP A 41 5.71 3.58 -4.36
C ASP A 41 6.35 3.53 -5.75
N MET A 42 7.32 4.39 -6.04
CA MET A 42 8.14 4.32 -7.26
C MET A 42 8.97 3.04 -7.31
N GLU A 43 9.60 2.63 -6.21
CA GLU A 43 10.34 1.37 -6.13
C GLU A 43 9.44 0.15 -6.37
N LYS A 44 8.26 0.13 -5.75
CA LYS A 44 7.27 -0.95 -5.98
C LYS A 44 6.82 -1.03 -7.44
N GLN A 45 6.63 0.11 -8.10
CA GLN A 45 6.27 0.13 -9.52
C GLN A 45 7.37 -0.48 -10.40
N ARG A 46 8.65 -0.17 -10.13
CA ARG A 46 9.78 -0.78 -10.86
C ARG A 46 9.81 -2.29 -10.70
N ILE A 47 9.72 -2.78 -9.46
CA ILE A 47 9.71 -4.22 -9.17
C ILE A 47 8.51 -4.90 -9.86
N LYS A 48 7.35 -4.25 -9.91
CA LYS A 48 6.18 -4.79 -10.60
C LYS A 48 6.40 -4.90 -12.12
N GLN A 49 7.05 -3.92 -12.73
CA GLN A 49 7.39 -3.96 -14.15
C GLN A 49 8.39 -5.07 -14.47
N GLU A 50 9.42 -5.24 -13.63
CA GLU A 50 10.41 -6.33 -13.76
C GLU A 50 9.72 -7.69 -13.68
N ARG A 51 8.88 -7.91 -12.66
CA ARG A 51 8.12 -9.17 -12.52
C ARG A 51 7.16 -9.44 -13.67
N GLN A 52 6.55 -8.39 -14.23
CA GLN A 52 5.67 -8.53 -15.39
C GLN A 52 6.45 -8.96 -16.63
N ALA A 53 7.63 -8.38 -16.85
CA ALA A 53 8.52 -8.76 -17.95
C ALA A 53 9.02 -10.21 -17.81
N ASP A 54 9.40 -10.62 -16.59
CA ASP A 54 9.82 -11.99 -16.30
C ASP A 54 8.69 -12.99 -16.57
N PHE A 55 7.45 -12.64 -16.17
CA PHE A 55 6.28 -13.47 -16.42
C PHE A 55 6.00 -13.63 -17.91
N GLU A 56 6.07 -12.53 -18.68
CA GLU A 56 5.86 -12.58 -20.14
C GLU A 56 6.92 -13.41 -20.85
N LEU A 57 8.18 -13.32 -20.42
CA LEU A 57 9.27 -14.14 -20.95
C LEU A 57 9.02 -15.62 -20.68
N GLN A 58 8.70 -15.98 -19.45
CA GLN A 58 8.37 -17.37 -19.07
C GLN A 58 7.20 -17.90 -19.89
N LYS A 59 6.15 -17.11 -20.07
CA LYS A 59 4.98 -17.49 -20.88
C LYS A 59 5.36 -17.74 -22.36
N ARG A 60 6.23 -16.92 -22.95
CA ARG A 60 6.71 -17.15 -24.32
C ARG A 60 7.55 -18.42 -24.42
N LEU A 61 8.47 -18.64 -23.48
CA LEU A 61 9.28 -19.86 -23.42
C LEU A 61 8.39 -21.10 -23.29
N GLU A 62 7.39 -21.06 -22.41
CA GLU A 62 6.43 -22.17 -22.26
C GLU A 62 5.69 -22.47 -23.57
N GLN A 63 5.25 -21.44 -24.30
CA GLN A 63 4.60 -21.61 -25.60
C GLN A 63 5.53 -22.24 -26.63
N GLU A 64 6.82 -21.87 -26.63
CA GLU A 64 7.81 -22.48 -27.52
C GLU A 64 8.07 -23.95 -27.18
N TYR A 65 8.22 -24.29 -25.89
CA TYR A 65 8.40 -25.68 -25.46
C TYR A 65 7.16 -26.55 -25.74
N ARG A 66 5.94 -26.02 -25.56
CA ARG A 66 4.68 -26.74 -25.87
C ARG A 66 4.50 -27.07 -27.36
N LYS A 67 5.14 -26.35 -28.29
CA LYS A 67 5.11 -26.71 -29.73
C LYS A 67 5.83 -28.02 -30.02
N ILE A 68 6.82 -28.35 -29.19
CA ILE A 68 7.66 -29.54 -29.35
C ILE A 68 7.19 -30.66 -28.40
N GLN A 69 6.61 -30.32 -27.24
CA GLN A 69 6.09 -31.27 -26.26
C GLN A 69 4.56 -31.20 -26.11
N HIS A 70 3.87 -32.29 -26.43
CA HIS A 70 2.45 -32.47 -26.15
C HIS A 70 2.27 -32.90 -24.69
N VAL A 71 2.17 -31.94 -23.77
CA VAL A 71 1.86 -32.23 -22.35
C VAL A 71 0.34 -32.35 -22.21
N SER A 72 -0.16 -33.56 -21.98
CA SER A 72 -1.54 -33.77 -21.58
C SER A 72 -1.75 -33.20 -20.18
N ASP A 73 -2.80 -32.39 -19.99
CA ASP A 73 -3.26 -31.91 -18.69
C ASP A 73 -3.90 -33.10 -17.94
N SER A 74 -3.09 -34.09 -17.56
CA SER A 74 -3.56 -35.25 -16.81
C SER A 74 -3.80 -34.82 -15.37
N ASP A 75 -5.00 -34.31 -15.14
CA ASP A 75 -5.84 -34.44 -13.95
C ASP A 75 -5.09 -34.92 -12.70
N ILE A 76 -4.26 -34.04 -12.11
CA ILE A 76 -3.84 -34.17 -10.72
C ILE A 76 -5.00 -33.63 -9.87
N GLY A 77 -6.15 -34.29 -10.03
CA GLY A 77 -7.32 -34.17 -9.19
C GLY A 77 -6.96 -34.68 -7.80
N ILE A 78 -6.80 -33.72 -6.89
CA ILE A 78 -6.80 -33.82 -5.43
C ILE A 78 -7.65 -35.02 -4.96
N HIS A 79 -7.02 -36.16 -4.67
CA HIS A 79 -7.63 -37.24 -3.89
C HIS A 79 -7.64 -36.82 -2.42
N GLY A 80 -8.63 -35.99 -2.06
CA GLY A 80 -8.67 -35.35 -0.74
C GLY A 80 -10.07 -35.11 -0.20
N ARG A 81 -11.00 -36.06 -0.30
CA ARG A 81 -12.17 -36.10 0.61
C ARG A 81 -12.95 -37.43 0.58
N SER A 82 -12.47 -38.43 1.31
CA SER A 82 -13.31 -39.54 1.81
C SER A 82 -13.31 -39.52 3.34
N ARG A 83 -14.19 -38.70 3.92
CA ARG A 83 -14.70 -38.87 5.29
C ARG A 83 -16.11 -38.29 5.36
N GLY A 84 -17.09 -39.13 5.67
CA GLY A 84 -18.44 -38.69 6.01
C GLY A 84 -19.56 -39.55 5.44
N GLN A 85 -19.48 -40.88 5.54
CA GLN A 85 -20.66 -41.74 5.54
C GLN A 85 -20.46 -42.81 6.62
N GLU A 86 -20.90 -42.52 7.83
CA GLU A 86 -21.42 -43.54 8.76
C GLU A 86 -22.59 -42.89 9.51
N THR A 87 -23.79 -43.31 9.11
CA THR A 87 -25.03 -43.28 9.90
C THR A 87 -25.40 -44.72 10.18
#